data_AF-A0A0A2CY02-F1
#
_entry.id   AF-A0A0A2CY02-F1
#
_cell.length_a   1.000
_cell.length_b   1.000
_cell.length_c   1.000
_cell.angle_alpha   90.00
_cell.angle_beta   90.00
_cell.angle_gamma   90.00
#
_symmetry.space_group_name_H-M   'P 1'
#
loop_
_entity.id
_entity.type
_entity.pdbx_description
1 polymer ?
#
loop_
_entity_poly.entity_id
_entity_poly.type
_entity_poly.pdbx_seq_one_letter_code
_entity_poly.pdbx_strand_id
1 'polypeptide(L)'
;MKPILKLHITMSILNQQLKLALLRRQKGASALQQGFTLVELMIVIVIVGILSAVALPQFTGIKEKAELNTQLGEGAGLAKECGAAIITDGPYPENYVSLTPSTGLVISGNCNDGSGGAPSRAITYTTQKSDADGRAKCNGEALKKDKSCIITVNATTGQVSQASS
;
A
#
# COMPACT_ATOMS: atom_id res chain seq x y z
N MET A 1 44.47 9.34 -80.69
CA MET A 1 45.24 8.94 -79.49
C MET A 1 44.84 9.81 -78.31
N LYS A 2 43.79 9.41 -77.58
CA LYS A 2 43.28 10.13 -76.40
C LYS A 2 42.92 9.23 -75.17
N PRO A 3 43.43 7.97 -75.01
CA PRO A 3 43.06 7.18 -73.83
C PRO A 3 44.03 7.28 -72.64
N ILE A 4 45.27 7.73 -72.80
CA ILE A 4 46.30 7.59 -71.74
C ILE A 4 46.15 8.65 -70.62
N LEU A 5 45.65 9.85 -70.93
CA LEU A 5 45.51 10.93 -69.95
C LEU A 5 44.31 10.75 -68.99
N LYS A 6 43.31 9.95 -69.39
CA LYS A 6 42.11 9.68 -68.56
C LYS A 6 42.37 8.72 -67.40
N LEU A 7 43.41 7.88 -67.47
CA LEU A 7 43.71 6.88 -66.44
C LEU A 7 44.55 7.43 -65.28
N HIS A 8 45.34 8.49 -65.53
CA HIS A 8 46.20 9.10 -64.50
C HIS A 8 45.45 10.10 -63.61
N ILE A 9 44.38 10.74 -64.12
CA ILE A 9 43.58 11.71 -63.37
C ILE A 9 42.57 11.01 -62.44
N THR A 10 42.06 9.83 -62.82
CA THR A 10 41.07 9.06 -62.03
C THR A 10 41.67 8.43 -60.77
N MET A 11 42.94 8.01 -60.81
CA MET A 11 43.65 7.43 -59.66
C MET A 11 43.86 8.45 -58.52
N SER A 12 44.07 9.71 -58.84
CA SER A 12 44.24 10.81 -57.85
C SER A 12 42.92 11.22 -57.19
N ILE A 13 41.82 11.17 -57.94
CA ILE A 13 40.46 11.48 -57.43
C ILE A 13 39.94 10.32 -56.58
N LEU A 14 40.18 9.06 -56.99
CA LEU A 14 39.76 7.88 -56.25
C LEU A 14 40.42 7.79 -54.86
N ASN A 15 41.72 8.07 -54.77
CA ASN A 15 42.42 8.12 -53.49
C ASN A 15 41.96 9.28 -52.59
N GLN A 16 41.52 10.40 -53.18
CA GLN A 16 40.97 11.53 -52.42
C GLN A 16 39.56 11.24 -51.90
N GLN A 17 38.71 10.58 -52.69
CA GLN A 17 37.36 10.20 -52.25
C GLN A 17 37.39 9.08 -51.20
N LEU A 18 38.34 8.15 -51.32
CA LEU A 18 38.57 7.15 -50.29
C LEU A 18 39.08 7.79 -48.99
N LYS A 19 40.03 8.72 -49.08
CA LYS A 19 40.54 9.47 -47.92
C LYS A 19 39.43 10.31 -47.26
N LEU A 20 38.54 10.91 -48.05
CA LEU A 20 37.38 11.65 -47.55
C LEU A 20 36.33 10.72 -46.91
N ALA A 21 36.10 9.52 -47.46
CA ALA A 21 35.22 8.51 -46.89
C ALA A 21 35.76 7.96 -45.56
N LEU A 22 37.08 7.76 -45.44
CA LEU A 22 37.75 7.33 -44.21
C LEU A 22 37.71 8.41 -43.12
N LEU A 23 37.93 9.68 -43.49
CA LEU A 23 37.82 10.81 -42.56
C LEU A 23 36.38 11.01 -42.07
N ARG A 24 35.35 10.76 -42.91
CA ARG A 24 33.94 10.74 -42.46
C ARG A 24 33.63 9.59 -41.51
N ARG A 25 34.26 8.41 -41.69
CA ARG A 25 34.12 7.28 -40.76
C ARG A 25 34.79 7.55 -39.41
N GLN A 26 35.89 8.30 -39.37
CA GLN A 26 36.51 8.75 -38.12
C GLN A 26 35.67 9.81 -37.37
N LYS A 27 34.84 10.59 -38.07
CA LYS A 27 34.03 11.68 -37.46
C LYS A 27 32.62 11.25 -37.03
N GLY A 28 32.25 9.98 -37.22
CA GLY A 28 30.87 9.49 -37.10
C GLY A 28 30.56 8.56 -35.91
N ALA A 29 31.48 8.35 -34.97
CA ALA A 29 31.26 7.46 -33.84
C ALA A 29 31.63 8.12 -32.51
N SER A 30 30.88 9.15 -32.14
CA SER A 30 30.71 9.52 -30.73
C SER A 30 29.34 10.15 -30.58
N ALA A 31 28.29 9.34 -30.81
CA ALA A 31 27.10 9.55 -30.01
C ALA A 31 27.58 9.47 -28.57
N LEU A 32 27.43 10.59 -27.87
CA LEU A 32 27.86 10.85 -26.51
C LEU A 32 27.28 9.75 -25.60
N GLN A 33 27.93 8.60 -25.49
CA GLN A 33 27.53 7.53 -24.57
C GLN A 33 27.96 7.98 -23.18
N GLN A 34 27.24 8.97 -22.65
CA GLN A 34 27.30 9.37 -21.24
C GLN A 34 26.70 8.22 -20.42
N GLY A 35 27.52 7.21 -20.16
CA GLY A 35 27.19 6.16 -19.22
C GLY A 35 27.12 6.76 -17.80
N PHE A 36 26.15 6.27 -17.02
CA PHE A 36 26.05 6.56 -15.60
C PHE A 36 27.35 6.14 -14.92
N THR A 37 28.01 7.07 -14.25
CA THR A 37 29.27 6.77 -13.56
C THR A 37 28.98 5.93 -12.30
N LEU A 38 29.90 5.03 -11.94
CA LEU A 38 29.78 4.25 -10.70
C LEU A 38 29.73 5.18 -9.48
N VAL A 39 30.41 6.32 -9.55
CA VAL A 39 30.41 7.36 -8.52
C VAL A 39 29.05 8.03 -8.39
N GLU A 40 28.37 8.36 -9.49
CA GLU A 40 26.98 8.87 -9.45
C GLU A 40 26.06 7.88 -8.74
N LEU A 41 26.21 6.59 -9.03
CA LEU A 41 25.40 5.56 -8.39
C LEU A 41 25.69 5.44 -6.89
N MET A 42 26.96 5.53 -6.48
CA MET A 42 27.32 5.49 -5.05
C MET A 42 26.71 6.67 -4.27
N ILE A 43 26.74 7.87 -4.83
CA ILE A 43 26.17 9.05 -4.15
C ILE A 43 24.64 8.90 -4.04
N VAL A 44 23.98 8.38 -5.08
CA VAL A 44 22.52 8.16 -5.05
C VAL A 44 22.13 7.16 -3.97
N ILE A 45 22.80 6.01 -3.85
CA ILE A 45 22.45 5.03 -2.80
C ILE A 45 22.71 5.58 -1.39
N VAL A 46 23.73 6.43 -1.22
CA VAL A 46 24.01 7.08 0.06
C VAL A 46 22.90 8.05 0.43
N ILE A 47 22.45 8.89 -0.52
CA ILE A 47 21.34 9.83 -0.28
C ILE A 47 20.04 9.08 0.03
N VAL A 48 19.69 8.07 -0.77
CA VAL A 48 18.48 7.24 -0.53
C VAL A 48 18.58 6.50 0.80
N GLY A 49 19.77 6.03 1.18
CA GLY A 49 20.05 5.42 2.48
C GLY A 49 19.72 6.36 3.65
N ILE A 50 20.18 7.61 3.60
CA ILE A 50 19.92 8.60 4.66
C ILE A 50 18.41 8.93 4.72
N LEU A 51 17.76 9.15 3.58
CA LEU A 51 16.33 9.47 3.53
C LEU A 51 15.47 8.30 4.05
N SER A 52 15.79 7.06 3.65
CA SER A 52 15.06 5.87 4.11
C SER A 52 15.19 5.64 5.62
N ALA A 53 16.35 5.91 6.21
CA ALA A 53 16.58 5.74 7.65
C ALA A 53 15.66 6.63 8.51
N VAL A 54 15.36 7.85 8.04
CA VAL A 54 14.44 8.77 8.74
C VAL A 54 12.97 8.45 8.43
N ALA A 55 12.66 8.03 7.20
CA ALA A 55 11.29 7.80 6.75
C ALA A 55 10.68 6.47 7.23
N LEU A 56 11.46 5.39 7.29
CA LEU A 56 10.98 4.06 7.67
C LEU A 56 10.29 3.98 9.04
N PRO A 57 10.84 4.51 10.14
CA PRO A 57 10.18 4.43 11.44
C PRO A 57 8.81 5.12 11.44
N GLN A 58 8.68 6.25 10.75
CA GLN A 58 7.40 6.95 10.63
C GLN A 58 6.38 6.16 9.81
N PHE A 59 6.81 5.55 8.70
CA PHE A 59 5.93 4.79 7.83
C PHE A 59 5.33 3.55 8.52
N THR A 60 6.12 2.87 9.36
CA THR A 60 5.66 1.69 10.10
C THR A 60 4.49 2.01 11.05
N GLY A 61 4.56 3.12 11.78
CA GLY A 61 3.49 3.55 12.68
C GLY A 61 2.21 4.01 11.94
N ILE A 62 2.35 4.64 10.77
CA ILE A 62 1.20 5.02 9.93
C ILE A 62 0.49 3.77 9.39
N LYS A 63 1.25 2.78 8.92
CA LYS A 63 0.71 1.51 8.43
C LYS A 63 -0.08 0.78 9.52
N GLU A 64 0.51 0.63 10.71
CA GLU A 64 -0.15 -0.02 11.84
C GLU A 64 -1.43 0.73 12.27
N LYS A 65 -1.37 2.06 12.33
CA LYS A 65 -2.56 2.89 12.58
C LYS A 65 -3.65 2.67 11.53
N ALA A 66 -3.30 2.60 10.25
CA ALA A 66 -4.26 2.33 9.19
C ALA A 66 -4.91 0.95 9.37
N GLU A 67 -4.11 -0.10 9.59
CA GLU A 67 -4.59 -1.47 9.81
C GLU A 67 -5.57 -1.54 11.00
N LEU A 68 -5.20 -0.96 12.14
CA LEU A 68 -6.06 -0.93 13.34
C LEU A 68 -7.41 -0.25 13.10
N ASN A 69 -7.42 0.89 12.39
CA ASN A 69 -8.65 1.61 12.09
C ASN A 69 -9.51 0.88 11.05
N THR A 70 -8.90 0.20 10.07
CA THR A 70 -9.65 -0.61 9.09
C THR A 70 -10.37 -1.77 9.76
N GLN A 71 -9.70 -2.45 10.69
CA GLN A 71 -10.29 -3.57 11.44
C GLN A 71 -11.44 -3.06 12.32
N LEU A 72 -11.25 -1.98 13.08
CA LEU A 72 -12.36 -1.39 13.85
C LEU A 72 -13.55 -0.99 12.96
N GLY A 73 -13.27 -0.46 11.76
CA GLY A 73 -14.29 -0.16 10.76
C GLY A 73 -15.04 -1.41 10.28
N GLU A 74 -14.35 -2.54 10.13
CA GLU A 74 -14.94 -3.83 9.81
C GLU A 74 -15.88 -4.31 10.93
N GLY A 75 -15.44 -4.24 12.20
CA GLY A 75 -16.29 -4.50 13.37
C GLY A 75 -17.56 -3.65 13.38
N ALA A 76 -17.44 -2.37 13.05
CA ALA A 76 -18.59 -1.47 12.94
C ALA A 76 -19.49 -1.79 11.75
N GLY A 77 -18.92 -2.27 10.63
CA GLY A 77 -19.66 -2.73 9.46
C GLY A 77 -20.53 -3.94 9.78
N LEU A 78 -19.98 -4.91 10.49
CA LEU A 78 -20.69 -6.11 10.91
C LEU A 78 -21.80 -5.82 11.91
N ALA A 79 -21.54 -4.91 12.85
CA ALA A 79 -22.56 -4.44 13.77
C ALA A 79 -23.73 -3.77 13.03
N LYS A 80 -23.45 -3.02 11.95
CA LYS A 80 -24.48 -2.42 11.10
C LYS A 80 -25.24 -3.45 10.28
N GLU A 81 -24.54 -4.46 9.74
CA GLU A 81 -25.18 -5.57 9.05
C GLU A 81 -26.12 -6.32 10.00
N CYS A 82 -25.67 -6.59 11.23
CA CYS A 82 -26.52 -7.17 12.27
C CYS A 82 -27.72 -6.29 12.62
N GLY A 83 -27.50 -4.98 12.78
CA GLY A 83 -28.57 -4.02 13.01
C GLY A 83 -29.59 -3.99 11.86
N ALA A 84 -29.14 -4.11 10.62
CA ALA A 84 -30.02 -4.22 9.46
C ALA A 84 -30.82 -5.53 9.48
N ALA A 85 -30.17 -6.66 9.80
CA ALA A 85 -30.83 -7.95 9.90
C ALA A 85 -31.95 -7.96 10.97
N ILE A 86 -31.76 -7.25 12.09
CA ILE A 86 -32.80 -7.08 13.13
C ILE A 86 -34.00 -6.31 12.57
N ILE A 87 -33.78 -5.29 11.74
CA ILE A 87 -34.85 -4.49 11.15
C ILE A 87 -35.60 -5.26 10.06
N THR A 88 -34.89 -6.09 9.29
CA THR A 88 -35.47 -6.87 8.18
C THR A 88 -36.00 -8.24 8.60
N ASP A 89 -35.86 -8.61 9.87
CA ASP A 89 -36.15 -9.93 10.42
C ASP A 89 -35.40 -11.08 9.71
N GLY A 90 -34.09 -10.93 9.63
CA GLY A 90 -33.16 -11.95 9.13
C GLY A 90 -32.71 -11.77 7.68
N PRO A 91 -31.79 -12.64 7.21
CA PRO A 91 -31.06 -13.67 7.96
C PRO A 91 -30.02 -13.08 8.93
N TYR A 92 -29.83 -13.72 10.08
CA TYR A 92 -28.91 -13.27 11.13
C TYR A 92 -27.55 -13.97 10.98
N PRO A 93 -26.46 -13.25 10.63
CA PRO A 93 -25.15 -13.87 10.43
C PRO A 93 -24.58 -14.39 11.76
N GLU A 94 -24.16 -15.65 11.77
CA GLU A 94 -23.57 -16.25 12.97
C GLU A 94 -22.08 -15.94 13.10
N ASN A 95 -21.60 -15.91 14.34
CA ASN A 95 -20.19 -16.04 14.72
C ASN A 95 -19.17 -15.37 13.78
N TYR A 96 -18.99 -14.07 13.96
CA TYR A 96 -17.89 -13.37 13.32
C TYR A 96 -16.66 -13.36 14.24
N VAL A 97 -15.53 -13.86 13.73
CA VAL A 97 -14.22 -13.74 14.37
C VAL A 97 -13.21 -13.33 13.29
N SER A 98 -12.69 -12.11 13.38
CA SER A 98 -11.55 -11.67 12.58
C SER A 98 -10.31 -11.61 13.45
N LEU A 99 -9.33 -12.43 13.08
CA LEU A 99 -8.00 -12.46 13.67
C LEU A 99 -7.04 -11.79 12.70
N THR A 100 -6.39 -10.73 13.15
CA THR A 100 -5.31 -10.10 12.40
C THR A 100 -4.01 -10.20 13.19
N PRO A 101 -3.14 -11.17 12.84
CA PRO A 101 -1.92 -11.44 13.60
C PRO A 101 -0.93 -10.28 13.65
N SER A 102 -1.02 -9.32 12.71
CA SER A 102 -0.11 -8.17 12.62
C SER A 102 -0.35 -7.10 13.68
N THR A 103 -1.60 -6.93 14.15
CA THR A 103 -2.00 -5.89 15.11
C THR A 103 -2.42 -6.45 16.46
N GLY A 104 -2.62 -7.77 16.56
CA GLY A 104 -3.14 -8.41 17.78
C GLY A 104 -4.59 -8.02 18.12
N LEU A 105 -5.24 -7.24 17.25
CA LEU A 105 -6.64 -6.86 17.39
C LEU A 105 -7.51 -8.03 16.93
N VAL A 106 -8.33 -8.55 17.84
CA VAL A 106 -9.33 -9.56 17.54
C VAL A 106 -10.69 -8.93 17.63
N ILE A 107 -11.48 -9.02 16.57
CA ILE A 107 -12.88 -8.59 16.57
C ILE A 107 -13.74 -9.83 16.61
N SER A 108 -14.55 -9.95 17.65
CA SER A 108 -15.50 -11.05 17.78
C SER A 108 -16.87 -10.57 18.22
N GLY A 109 -17.90 -11.12 17.58
CA GLY A 109 -19.29 -10.95 17.94
C GLY A 109 -20.17 -11.93 17.18
N ASN A 110 -21.37 -12.20 17.69
CA ASN A 110 -22.31 -13.11 17.06
C ASN A 110 -23.68 -12.43 16.96
N CYS A 111 -24.19 -12.19 15.76
CA CYS A 111 -25.44 -11.45 15.58
C CYS A 111 -26.66 -12.21 16.09
N ASN A 112 -26.63 -13.53 16.08
CA ASN A 112 -27.77 -14.34 16.47
C ASN A 112 -27.80 -14.66 17.98
N ASP A 113 -26.99 -14.01 18.81
CA ASP A 113 -26.79 -14.28 20.26
C ASP A 113 -26.60 -15.76 20.68
N GLY A 114 -26.30 -16.65 19.74
CA GLY A 114 -26.25 -18.10 19.93
C GLY A 114 -27.62 -18.80 19.87
N SER A 115 -28.71 -18.08 19.61
CA SER A 115 -30.07 -18.62 19.53
C SER A 115 -30.43 -19.26 18.20
N GLY A 116 -29.64 -19.04 17.13
CA GLY A 116 -29.98 -19.53 15.78
C GLY A 116 -31.13 -18.75 15.12
N GLY A 117 -31.55 -17.62 15.70
CA GLY A 117 -32.64 -16.77 15.23
C GLY A 117 -32.41 -15.29 15.55
N ALA A 118 -33.49 -14.54 15.67
CA ALA A 118 -33.42 -13.13 16.04
C ALA A 118 -32.79 -12.96 17.43
N PRO A 119 -31.81 -12.05 17.59
CA PRO A 119 -31.19 -11.84 18.89
C PRO A 119 -32.20 -11.33 19.91
N SER A 120 -32.19 -11.94 21.09
CA SER A 120 -33.02 -11.53 22.23
C SER A 120 -32.27 -10.60 23.19
N ARG A 121 -30.97 -10.43 22.99
CA ARG A 121 -30.08 -9.60 23.82
C ARG A 121 -29.24 -8.69 22.94
N ALA A 122 -28.76 -7.60 23.52
CA ALA A 122 -27.86 -6.70 22.81
C ALA A 122 -26.61 -7.47 22.36
N ILE A 123 -26.24 -7.32 21.09
CA ILE A 123 -25.06 -7.96 20.51
C ILE A 123 -23.86 -7.07 20.75
N THR A 124 -22.75 -7.67 21.19
CA THR A 124 -21.51 -6.94 21.43
C THR A 124 -20.40 -7.48 20.55
N TYR A 125 -19.81 -6.60 19.74
CA TYR A 125 -18.54 -6.83 19.09
C TYR A 125 -17.46 -6.17 19.93
N THR A 126 -16.51 -6.96 20.41
CA THR A 126 -15.40 -6.45 21.23
C THR A 126 -14.10 -6.58 20.49
N THR A 127 -13.25 -5.58 20.64
CA THR A 127 -11.86 -5.71 20.25
C THR A 127 -11.02 -6.22 21.41
N GLN A 128 -10.31 -7.34 21.28
CA GLN A 128 -9.37 -7.76 22.31
C GLN A 128 -8.17 -6.82 22.37
N LYS A 129 -7.70 -6.57 23.61
CA LYS A 129 -6.66 -5.60 23.98
C LYS A 129 -5.51 -5.62 22.98
N SER A 130 -5.43 -4.56 22.21
CA SER A 130 -4.21 -4.24 21.47
C SER A 130 -3.53 -3.11 22.23
N ASP A 131 -2.20 -3.14 22.26
CA ASP A 131 -1.40 -1.94 22.48
C ASP A 131 -1.71 -0.99 21.31
N ALA A 132 -2.86 -0.33 21.32
CA ALA A 132 -3.32 0.58 20.26
C ALA A 132 -3.30 2.04 20.72
N ASP A 133 -2.53 2.33 21.78
CA ASP A 133 -2.51 3.62 22.48
C ASP A 133 -2.37 4.78 21.50
N GLY A 134 -3.46 5.54 21.33
CA GLY A 134 -3.52 6.70 20.42
C GLY A 134 -3.55 6.38 18.92
N ARG A 135 -3.34 5.11 18.54
CA ARG A 135 -3.24 4.65 17.13
C ARG A 135 -4.60 4.33 16.54
N ALA A 136 -5.53 3.82 17.33
CA ALA A 136 -6.86 3.45 16.89
C ALA A 136 -7.94 4.38 17.48
N LYS A 137 -9.07 4.55 16.79
CA LYS A 137 -10.20 5.34 17.29
C LYS A 137 -11.47 4.53 17.45
N CYS A 138 -12.14 4.67 18.59
CA CYS A 138 -13.46 4.12 18.87
C CYS A 138 -14.44 5.28 19.09
N ASN A 139 -15.51 5.35 18.30
CA ASN A 139 -16.47 6.48 18.35
C ASN A 139 -15.82 7.88 18.29
N GLY A 140 -14.73 8.03 17.51
CA GLY A 140 -13.98 9.30 17.41
C GLY A 140 -12.96 9.54 18.52
N GLU A 141 -13.02 8.80 19.63
CA GLU A 141 -12.05 8.86 20.72
C GLU A 141 -10.86 7.94 20.48
N ALA A 142 -9.66 8.36 20.90
CA ALA A 142 -8.49 7.52 20.80
C ALA A 142 -8.56 6.35 21.80
N LEU A 143 -8.35 5.13 21.32
CA LEU A 143 -8.24 3.94 22.18
C LEU A 143 -6.97 4.03 23.01
N LYS A 144 -7.14 3.96 24.33
CA LYS A 144 -6.03 3.95 25.29
C LYS A 144 -5.46 2.53 25.40
N LYS A 145 -4.21 2.44 25.85
CA LYS A 145 -3.58 1.16 26.18
C LYS A 145 -4.47 0.31 27.10
N ASP A 146 -4.51 -0.99 26.84
CA ASP A 146 -5.28 -1.99 27.60
C ASP A 146 -6.81 -1.80 27.59
N LYS A 147 -7.33 -0.91 26.73
CA LYS A 147 -8.76 -0.70 26.54
C LYS A 147 -9.25 -1.35 25.25
N SER A 148 -10.53 -1.71 25.26
CA SER A 148 -11.24 -2.31 24.14
C SER A 148 -12.27 -1.33 23.58
N CYS A 149 -12.49 -1.38 22.27
CA CYS A 149 -13.67 -0.80 21.66
C CYS A 149 -14.80 -1.83 21.73
N ILE A 150 -15.94 -1.40 22.26
CA ILE A 150 -17.15 -2.17 22.43
C ILE A 150 -18.19 -1.57 21.49
N ILE A 151 -18.61 -2.37 20.51
CA ILE A 151 -19.66 -2.00 19.56
C ILE A 151 -20.90 -2.79 19.92
N THR A 152 -21.96 -2.11 20.34
CA THR A 152 -23.20 -2.73 20.81
C THR A 152 -24.34 -2.48 19.83
N VAL A 153 -25.02 -3.55 19.43
CA VAL A 153 -26.24 -3.50 18.62
C VAL A 153 -27.44 -3.79 19.52
N ASN A 154 -28.43 -2.91 19.50
CA ASN A 154 -29.68 -3.12 20.22
C ASN A 154 -30.50 -4.22 19.53
N ALA A 155 -30.88 -5.24 20.30
CA ALA A 155 -31.62 -6.42 19.82
C ALA A 155 -33.02 -6.12 19.26
N THR A 156 -33.62 -5.01 19.69
CA THR A 156 -35.00 -4.64 19.34
C THR A 156 -35.04 -3.58 18.25
N THR A 157 -34.12 -2.62 18.28
CA THR A 157 -34.15 -1.45 17.39
C THR A 157 -33.10 -1.50 16.28
N GLY A 158 -32.18 -2.47 16.31
CA GLY A 158 -31.06 -2.56 15.39
C GLY A 158 -30.04 -1.40 15.52
N GLN A 159 -30.20 -0.53 16.51
CA GLN A 159 -29.36 0.65 16.69
C GLN A 159 -27.95 0.25 17.13
N VAL A 160 -26.94 0.82 16.46
CA VAL A 160 -25.52 0.56 16.72
C VAL A 160 -24.92 1.69 17.56
N SER A 161 -24.25 1.34 18.65
CA SER A 161 -23.53 2.25 19.53
C SER A 161 -22.09 1.78 19.74
N GLN A 162 -21.16 2.71 19.98
CA GLN A 162 -19.74 2.41 20.18
C GLN A 162 -19.23 3.11 21.44
N ALA A 163 -18.49 2.39 22.27
CA ALA A 163 -17.88 2.91 23.48
C ALA A 163 -16.49 2.30 23.70
N SER A 164 -15.57 3.07 24.28
CA SER A 164 -14.31 2.53 24.79
C SER A 164 -14.47 2.10 26.25
N SER A 165 -13.91 0.95 26.62
CA SER A 165 -13.94 0.40 27.99
C SER A 165 -12.93 1.05 28.90
#